data_AF-A0A397U612-F1
#
_entry.id   AF-A0A397U612-F1
#
_cell.length_a   1.000
_cell.length_b   1.000
_cell.length_c   1.000
_cell.angle_alpha   90.00
_cell.angle_beta   90.00
_cell.angle_gamma   90.00
#
_symmetry.space_group_name_H-M   'P 1'
#
loop_
_entity.id
_entity.type
_entity.pdbx_description
1 polymer ?
#
loop_
_entity_poly.entity_id
_entity_poly.type
_entity_poly.pdbx_seq_one_letter_code
_entity_poly.pdbx_strand_id
1 'polypeptide(L)'
;MALPILDVVNKMATFVEKLEEKNKEMLNMKQEMLKMSEEKNQEMLNMTKEKNQEMLNMKQEMLNMSKEHHKEVDKLKEKQKDVATDFLLRSQELVRLRRVCNVRAALEYVRGCISSKTGQDFLFHEPVDKVLEKLSKDELFTECLEATCEKNQVNVEAVKKCIGGLYHTASKGLHGHDKVVILETDWVVNEIIALGLIFKYYGVPFEYRNANDQLVEFPYELKSR
;
A
#
# COMPACT_ATOMS: atom_id res chain seq x y z
N MET A 1 -6.67 89.62 -72.37
CA MET A 1 -6.52 89.19 -70.96
C MET A 1 -7.05 87.77 -70.81
N ALA A 2 -6.23 86.74 -71.05
CA ALA A 2 -6.65 85.33 -70.97
C ALA A 2 -5.52 84.36 -70.52
N LEU A 3 -4.54 84.86 -69.75
CA LEU A 3 -3.36 84.10 -69.30
C LEU A 3 -3.48 83.40 -67.91
N PRO A 4 -4.36 83.78 -66.95
CA PRO A 4 -4.39 83.13 -65.62
C PRO A 4 -5.00 81.72 -65.58
N ILE A 5 -5.94 81.41 -66.48
CA ILE A 5 -6.73 80.17 -66.42
C ILE A 5 -5.91 78.95 -66.87
N LEU A 6 -5.06 79.11 -67.90
CA LEU A 6 -4.24 78.02 -68.45
C LEU A 6 -3.15 77.54 -67.46
N ASP A 7 -2.56 78.45 -66.69
CA ASP A 7 -1.57 78.13 -65.64
C ASP A 7 -2.21 77.35 -64.48
N VAL A 8 -3.44 77.70 -64.09
CA VAL A 8 -4.21 76.96 -63.07
C VAL A 8 -4.54 75.56 -63.56
N VAL A 9 -4.97 75.39 -64.81
CA VAL A 9 -5.28 74.08 -65.40
C VAL A 9 -4.04 73.19 -65.48
N ASN A 10 -2.88 73.70 -65.87
CA ASN A 10 -1.62 72.93 -65.91
C ASN A 10 -1.13 72.54 -64.51
N LYS A 11 -1.29 73.41 -63.50
CA LYS A 11 -1.01 73.09 -62.10
C LYS A 11 -1.96 72.04 -61.53
N MET A 12 -3.23 72.07 -61.92
CA MET A 12 -4.19 71.03 -61.56
C MET A 12 -3.86 69.70 -62.22
N ALA A 13 -3.51 69.68 -63.51
CA ALA A 13 -3.14 68.45 -64.22
C ALA A 13 -1.90 67.77 -63.58
N THR A 14 -0.85 68.54 -63.32
CA THR A 14 0.36 68.04 -62.63
C THR A 14 0.10 67.60 -61.19
N PHE A 15 -0.87 68.19 -60.50
CA PHE A 15 -1.30 67.75 -59.18
C PHE A 15 -2.08 66.43 -59.22
N VAL A 16 -2.98 66.27 -60.19
CA VAL A 16 -3.74 65.04 -60.42
C VAL A 16 -2.79 63.88 -60.78
N GLU A 17 -1.83 64.11 -61.67
CA GLU A 17 -0.84 63.11 -62.07
C GLU A 17 0.01 62.62 -60.86
N LYS A 18 0.44 63.56 -60.00
CA LYS A 18 1.12 63.21 -58.73
C LYS A 18 0.23 62.45 -57.74
N LEU A 19 -1.08 62.73 -57.71
CA LEU A 19 -2.02 61.98 -56.88
C LEU A 19 -2.21 60.57 -57.40
N GLU A 20 -2.32 60.39 -58.72
CA GLU A 20 -2.44 59.07 -59.35
C GLU A 20 -1.20 58.20 -59.11
N GLU A 21 0.00 58.79 -59.23
CA GLU A 21 1.26 58.10 -58.95
C GLU A 21 1.36 57.65 -57.48
N LYS A 22 1.04 58.55 -56.54
CA LYS A 22 0.96 58.19 -55.11
C LYS A 22 -0.06 57.11 -54.81
N ASN A 23 -1.21 57.13 -55.50
CA ASN A 23 -2.24 56.13 -55.29
C ASN A 23 -1.81 54.75 -55.81
N LYS A 24 -1.06 54.74 -56.93
CA LYS A 24 -0.44 53.52 -57.47
C LYS A 24 0.63 52.95 -56.55
N GLU A 25 1.49 53.81 -55.99
CA GLU A 25 2.48 53.40 -54.97
C GLU A 25 1.80 52.83 -53.72
N MET A 26 0.75 53.48 -53.23
CA MET A 26 -0.02 53.01 -52.07
C MET A 26 -0.69 51.65 -52.35
N LEU A 27 -1.21 51.44 -53.55
CA LEU A 27 -1.82 50.18 -53.95
C LEU A 27 -0.80 49.05 -54.01
N ASN A 28 0.37 49.30 -54.58
CA ASN A 28 1.47 48.33 -54.61
C ASN A 28 1.93 47.98 -53.19
N MET A 29 2.14 48.98 -52.34
CA MET A 29 2.55 48.78 -50.95
C MET A 29 1.50 47.97 -50.17
N LYS A 30 0.21 48.21 -50.42
CA LYS A 30 -0.88 47.43 -49.81
C LYS A 30 -0.89 45.98 -50.28
N GLN A 31 -0.61 45.71 -51.55
CA GLN A 31 -0.51 44.35 -52.09
C GLN A 31 0.69 43.59 -51.51
N GLU A 32 1.85 44.26 -51.38
CA GLU A 32 3.02 43.67 -50.74
C GLU A 32 2.78 43.36 -49.26
N MET A 33 2.13 44.26 -48.51
CA MET A 33 1.76 44.02 -47.12
C MET A 33 0.79 42.84 -46.96
N LEU A 34 -0.18 42.70 -47.87
CA LEU A 34 -1.10 41.56 -47.88
C LEU A 34 -0.35 40.24 -48.09
N LYS A 35 0.53 40.20 -49.09
CA LYS A 35 1.33 39.00 -49.39
C LYS A 35 2.23 38.60 -48.21
N MET A 36 2.94 39.56 -47.61
CA MET A 36 3.77 39.29 -46.42
C MET A 36 2.95 38.82 -45.22
N SER A 37 1.74 39.37 -45.03
CA SER A 37 0.84 38.95 -43.95
C SER A 37 0.35 37.52 -44.14
N GLU A 38 -0.02 37.14 -45.37
CA GLU A 38 -0.43 35.78 -45.73
C GLU A 38 0.69 34.77 -45.53
N GLU A 39 1.90 35.09 -46.01
CA GLU A 39 3.10 34.25 -45.82
C GLU A 39 3.40 34.04 -44.34
N LYS A 40 3.37 35.11 -43.54
CA LYS A 40 3.63 35.03 -42.08
C LYS A 40 2.56 34.24 -41.34
N ASN A 41 1.29 34.36 -41.73
CA ASN A 41 0.21 33.57 -41.16
C ASN A 41 0.35 32.08 -41.51
N GLN A 42 0.76 31.77 -42.73
CA GLN A 42 0.99 30.39 -43.15
C GLN A 42 2.17 29.76 -42.41
N GLU A 43 3.26 30.50 -42.22
CA GLU A 43 4.41 30.07 -41.43
C GLU A 43 4.02 29.79 -39.97
N MET A 44 3.25 30.70 -39.37
CA MET A 44 2.74 30.52 -38.00
C MET A 44 1.84 29.28 -37.87
N LEU A 45 0.99 29.02 -38.86
CA LEU A 45 0.14 27.85 -38.89
C LEU A 45 0.97 26.55 -38.97
N ASN A 46 2.01 26.54 -39.79
CA ASN A 46 2.89 25.37 -39.94
C ASN A 46 3.68 25.10 -38.65
N MET A 47 4.28 26.13 -38.04
CA MET A 47 4.96 25.99 -36.75
C MET A 47 4.03 25.48 -35.65
N THR A 48 2.76 25.92 -35.65
CA THR A 48 1.77 25.46 -34.67
C THR A 48 1.43 23.98 -34.86
N LYS A 49 1.29 23.52 -36.11
CA LYS A 49 1.04 22.10 -36.42
C LYS A 49 2.21 21.22 -36.00
N GLU A 50 3.44 21.64 -36.28
CA GLU A 50 4.66 20.91 -35.90
C GLU A 50 4.77 20.77 -34.38
N LYS A 51 4.62 21.88 -33.63
CA LYS A 51 4.63 21.84 -32.17
C LYS A 51 3.56 20.93 -31.56
N ASN A 52 2.35 20.94 -32.14
CA ASN A 52 1.27 20.07 -31.68
C ASN A 52 1.59 18.59 -31.93
N GLN A 53 2.24 18.28 -33.06
CA GLN A 53 2.65 16.92 -33.38
C GLN A 53 3.77 16.44 -32.44
N GLU A 54 4.77 17.27 -32.17
CA GLU A 54 5.82 16.97 -31.20
C GLU A 54 5.26 16.72 -29.79
N MET A 55 4.32 17.56 -29.36
CA MET A 55 3.65 17.40 -28.06
C MET A 55 2.86 16.08 -27.99
N LEU A 56 2.22 15.68 -29.07
CA LEU A 56 1.50 14.41 -29.14
C LEU A 56 2.46 13.21 -29.02
N ASN A 57 3.60 13.26 -29.73
CA ASN A 57 4.61 12.22 -29.67
C ASN A 57 5.20 12.10 -28.26
N MET A 58 5.56 13.21 -27.63
CA MET A 58 6.10 13.25 -26.27
C MET A 58 5.08 12.71 -25.24
N LYS A 59 3.80 13.03 -25.39
CA LYS A 59 2.73 12.50 -24.55
C LYS A 59 2.61 10.98 -24.68
N GLN A 60 2.75 10.45 -25.90
CA GLN A 60 2.70 9.01 -26.15
C GLN A 60 3.89 8.27 -25.53
N GLU A 61 5.10 8.84 -25.62
CA GLU A 61 6.30 8.30 -24.98
C GLU A 61 6.17 8.28 -23.46
N MET A 62 5.72 9.37 -22.84
CA MET A 62 5.46 9.40 -21.39
C MET A 62 4.44 8.34 -20.95
N LEU A 63 3.38 8.14 -21.74
CA LEU A 63 2.38 7.11 -21.45
C LEU A 63 2.99 5.70 -21.50
N ASN A 64 3.87 5.44 -22.46
CA ASN A 64 4.55 4.15 -22.59
C ASN A 64 5.52 3.90 -21.43
N MET A 65 6.35 4.89 -21.07
CA MET A 65 7.25 4.81 -19.92
C MET A 65 6.48 4.59 -18.61
N SER A 66 5.35 5.29 -18.42
CA SER A 66 4.51 5.11 -17.23
C SER A 66 3.93 3.70 -17.13
N LYS A 67 3.53 3.10 -18.25
CA LYS A 67 3.02 1.71 -18.28
C LYS A 67 4.12 0.70 -17.95
N GLU A 68 5.33 0.92 -18.45
CA GLU A 68 6.47 0.06 -18.18
C GLU A 68 6.89 0.13 -16.71
N HIS A 69 6.97 1.33 -16.14
CA HIS A 69 7.26 1.52 -14.73
C HIS A 69 6.21 0.84 -13.82
N HIS A 70 4.93 0.92 -14.17
CA HIS A 70 3.88 0.22 -13.42
C HIS A 70 4.09 -1.31 -13.41
N LYS A 71 4.44 -1.89 -14.57
CA LYS A 71 4.73 -3.32 -14.67
C LYS A 71 5.94 -3.73 -13.82
N GLU A 72 6.98 -2.91 -13.75
CA GLU A 72 8.14 -3.18 -12.90
C GLU A 72 7.78 -3.13 -11.41
N VAL A 73 6.99 -2.13 -11.00
CA VAL A 73 6.51 -2.00 -9.62
C VAL A 73 5.71 -3.22 -9.21
N ASP A 74 4.82 -3.74 -10.07
CA ASP A 74 4.03 -4.92 -9.77
C ASP A 74 4.91 -6.18 -9.64
N LYS A 75 5.90 -6.36 -10.52
CA LYS A 75 6.90 -7.45 -10.39
C LYS A 75 7.70 -7.36 -9.09
N LEU A 76 8.06 -6.15 -8.66
CA LEU A 76 8.78 -5.95 -7.39
C LEU A 76 7.90 -6.28 -6.19
N LYS A 77 6.60 -5.95 -6.23
CA LYS A 77 5.64 -6.32 -5.19
C LYS A 77 5.50 -7.84 -5.06
N GLU A 78 5.40 -8.55 -6.19
CA GLU A 78 5.35 -10.03 -6.18
C GLU A 78 6.62 -10.62 -5.55
N LYS A 79 7.81 -10.19 -6.00
CA LYS A 79 9.08 -10.63 -5.40
C LYS A 79 9.17 -10.33 -3.91
N GLN A 80 8.67 -9.17 -3.46
CA GLN A 80 8.65 -8.82 -2.05
C GLN A 80 7.75 -9.77 -1.24
N LYS A 81 6.59 -10.17 -1.79
CA LYS A 81 5.71 -11.17 -1.16
C LYS A 81 6.38 -12.54 -1.07
N ASP A 82 7.06 -12.98 -2.12
CA ASP A 82 7.78 -14.26 -2.12
C ASP A 82 8.89 -14.25 -1.06
N VAL A 83 9.69 -13.18 -1.00
CA VAL A 83 10.76 -13.03 0.00
C VAL A 83 10.21 -12.96 1.42
N ALA A 84 9.11 -12.25 1.64
CA ALA A 84 8.46 -12.19 2.95
C ALA A 84 7.94 -13.56 3.39
N THR A 85 7.37 -14.33 2.45
CA THR A 85 6.89 -15.69 2.69
C THR A 85 8.04 -16.65 2.98
N ASP A 86 9.13 -16.61 2.22
CA ASP A 86 10.33 -17.42 2.48
C ASP A 86 10.97 -17.06 3.82
N PHE A 87 11.04 -15.77 4.16
CA PHE A 87 11.52 -15.34 5.48
C PHE A 87 10.62 -15.86 6.61
N LEU A 88 9.30 -15.86 6.43
CA LEU A 88 8.36 -16.41 7.41
C LEU A 88 8.55 -17.92 7.58
N LEU A 89 8.66 -18.66 6.49
CA LEU A 89 8.92 -20.11 6.51
C LEU A 89 10.26 -20.41 7.18
N ARG A 90 11.34 -19.71 6.82
CA ARG A 90 12.66 -19.91 7.43
C ARG A 90 12.71 -19.50 8.89
N SER A 91 11.99 -18.45 9.30
CA SER A 91 11.92 -18.07 10.71
C SER A 91 11.14 -19.09 11.54
N GLN A 92 10.06 -19.66 11.00
CA GLN A 92 9.35 -20.79 11.59
C GLN A 92 10.25 -22.04 11.69
N GLU A 93 11.00 -22.34 10.63
CA GLU A 93 11.99 -23.44 10.60
C GLU A 93 13.10 -23.21 11.63
N LEU A 94 13.60 -21.98 11.78
CA LEU A 94 14.63 -21.63 12.76
C LEU A 94 14.12 -21.75 14.19
N VAL A 95 12.87 -21.36 14.47
CA VAL A 95 12.23 -21.58 15.78
C VAL A 95 12.13 -23.08 16.07
N ARG A 96 11.73 -23.87 15.07
CA ARG A 96 11.68 -25.34 15.16
C ARG A 96 13.06 -25.96 15.38
N LEU A 97 14.09 -25.46 14.70
CA LEU A 97 15.46 -26.00 14.76
C LEU A 97 16.25 -25.54 15.99
N ARG A 98 15.98 -24.36 16.55
CA ARG A 98 16.76 -23.80 17.66
C ARG A 98 16.42 -24.33 19.04
N ARG A 99 15.41 -25.18 19.23
CA ARG A 99 14.96 -25.60 20.59
C ARG A 99 14.72 -24.39 21.52
N VAL A 100 14.23 -23.28 20.96
CA VAL A 100 13.76 -22.10 21.72
C VAL A 100 12.23 -22.09 21.62
N CYS A 101 11.63 -23.26 21.85
CA CYS A 101 10.19 -23.40 21.91
C CYS A 101 9.77 -22.83 23.28
N ASN A 102 9.27 -21.61 23.29
CA ASN A 102 8.65 -21.02 24.47
C ASN A 102 7.26 -20.50 24.11
N VAL A 103 6.48 -20.17 25.15
CA VAL A 103 5.12 -19.64 24.98
C VAL A 103 5.11 -18.43 24.04
N ARG A 104 6.13 -17.56 24.12
CA ARG A 104 6.26 -16.39 23.24
C ARG A 104 6.34 -16.79 21.77
N ALA A 105 7.24 -17.70 21.41
CA ALA A 105 7.40 -18.18 20.04
C ALA A 105 6.13 -18.90 19.53
N ALA A 106 5.44 -19.64 20.40
CA ALA A 106 4.16 -20.26 20.08
C ALA A 106 3.07 -19.22 19.77
N LEU A 107 3.00 -18.14 20.54
CA LEU A 107 2.05 -17.04 20.29
C LEU A 107 2.38 -16.26 19.00
N GLU A 108 3.66 -16.12 18.64
CA GLU A 108 4.08 -15.56 17.34
C GLU A 108 3.61 -16.43 16.16
N TYR A 109 3.70 -17.76 16.30
CA TYR A 109 3.16 -18.69 15.31
C TYR A 109 1.63 -18.54 15.18
N VAL A 110 0.91 -18.51 16.31
CA VAL A 110 -0.54 -18.29 16.34
C VAL A 110 -0.90 -16.97 15.66
N ARG A 111 -0.14 -15.89 15.91
CA ARG A 111 -0.31 -14.61 15.22
C ARG A 111 -0.23 -14.79 13.70
N GLY A 112 0.79 -15.49 13.22
CA GLY A 112 0.95 -15.80 11.79
C GLY A 112 -0.27 -16.52 11.20
N CYS A 113 -0.81 -17.52 11.91
CA CYS A 113 -2.00 -18.24 11.48
C CYS A 113 -3.29 -17.39 11.48
N ILE A 114 -3.43 -16.44 12.40
CA ILE A 114 -4.54 -15.48 12.41
C ILE A 114 -4.43 -14.56 11.20
N SER A 115 -3.26 -13.95 11.00
CA SER A 115 -3.01 -13.01 9.90
C SER A 115 -3.24 -13.65 8.52
N SER A 116 -2.79 -14.88 8.30
CA SER A 116 -2.96 -15.57 7.01
C SER A 116 -4.44 -15.83 6.67
N LYS A 117 -5.31 -16.06 7.66
CA LYS A 117 -6.75 -16.30 7.42
C LYS A 117 -7.51 -15.03 7.05
N THR A 118 -7.07 -13.87 7.54
CA THR A 118 -7.78 -12.59 7.31
C THR A 118 -7.46 -11.92 5.98
N GLY A 119 -6.51 -12.44 5.19
CA GLY A 119 -6.10 -11.86 3.90
C GLY A 119 -5.51 -10.45 4.00
N GLN A 120 -5.34 -9.92 5.22
CA GLN A 120 -4.72 -8.64 5.46
C GLN A 120 -3.21 -8.84 5.52
N ASP A 121 -2.49 -8.26 4.56
CA ASP A 121 -1.04 -8.03 4.56
C ASP A 121 -0.68 -7.12 5.75
N PHE A 122 -0.82 -7.62 6.98
CA PHE A 122 -0.34 -6.90 8.15
C PHE A 122 1.16 -7.09 8.25
N LEU A 123 1.87 -6.06 7.80
CA LEU A 123 3.18 -5.71 8.33
C LEU A 123 3.18 -5.94 9.85
N PHE A 124 4.29 -6.48 10.34
CA PHE A 124 4.64 -6.79 11.74
C PHE A 124 4.55 -5.61 12.75
N HIS A 125 3.73 -4.59 12.49
CA HIS A 125 3.56 -3.39 13.30
C HIS A 125 2.50 -3.54 14.41
N GLU A 126 1.50 -4.40 14.26
CA GLU A 126 0.48 -4.58 15.29
C GLU A 126 1.03 -5.47 16.44
N PRO A 127 0.91 -5.04 17.71
CA PRO A 127 1.34 -5.85 18.85
C PRO A 127 0.66 -7.22 18.85
N VAL A 128 1.39 -8.28 19.23
CA VAL A 128 0.86 -9.65 19.24
C VAL A 128 -0.42 -9.76 20.07
N ASP A 129 -0.44 -9.12 21.24
CA ASP A 129 -1.62 -9.03 22.12
C ASP A 129 -2.86 -8.51 21.39
N LYS A 130 -2.71 -7.50 20.52
CA LYS A 130 -3.82 -6.95 19.74
C LYS A 130 -4.32 -7.89 18.66
N VAL A 131 -3.44 -8.71 18.09
CA VAL A 131 -3.85 -9.76 17.16
C VAL A 131 -4.55 -10.91 17.91
N LEU A 132 -4.07 -11.28 19.10
CA LEU A 132 -4.70 -12.31 19.93
C LEU A 132 -6.10 -11.90 20.41
N GLU A 133 -6.33 -10.61 20.72
CA GLU A 133 -7.67 -10.09 21.02
C GLU A 133 -8.69 -10.35 19.89
N LYS A 134 -8.24 -10.51 18.64
CA LYS A 134 -9.12 -10.85 17.51
C LYS A 134 -9.71 -12.26 17.62
N LEU A 135 -9.09 -13.16 18.38
CA LEU A 135 -9.64 -14.50 18.65
C LEU A 135 -10.97 -14.42 19.38
N SER A 136 -11.15 -13.43 20.25
CA SER A 136 -12.42 -13.20 20.95
C SER A 136 -13.55 -12.72 20.02
N LYS A 137 -13.27 -12.52 18.73
CA LYS A 137 -14.24 -12.20 17.68
C LYS A 137 -14.42 -13.33 16.68
N ASP A 138 -13.61 -14.39 16.74
CA ASP A 138 -13.75 -15.59 15.90
C ASP A 138 -14.84 -16.47 16.52
N GLU A 139 -15.94 -16.68 15.79
CA GLU A 139 -17.12 -17.40 16.28
C GLU A 139 -16.77 -18.83 16.74
N LEU A 140 -16.02 -19.57 15.92
CA LEU A 140 -15.61 -20.95 16.24
C LEU A 140 -14.69 -21.01 17.45
N PHE A 141 -13.78 -20.05 17.60
CA PHE A 141 -12.92 -19.97 18.77
C PHE A 141 -13.74 -19.61 20.01
N THR A 142 -14.69 -18.69 19.88
CA THR A 142 -15.54 -18.22 20.98
C THR A 142 -16.42 -19.36 21.50
N GLU A 143 -17.01 -20.17 20.62
CA GLU A 143 -17.74 -21.39 21.01
C GLU A 143 -16.84 -22.37 21.79
N CYS A 144 -15.62 -22.61 21.30
CA CYS A 144 -14.67 -23.48 22.00
C CYS A 144 -14.28 -22.90 23.37
N LEU A 145 -14.13 -21.59 23.47
CA LEU A 145 -13.77 -20.88 24.69
C LEU A 145 -14.90 -20.97 25.73
N GLU A 146 -16.14 -20.71 25.32
CA GLU A 146 -17.31 -20.78 26.20
C GLU A 146 -17.50 -22.20 26.74
N ALA A 147 -17.45 -23.22 25.87
CA ALA A 147 -17.55 -24.61 26.29
C ALA A 147 -16.41 -25.05 27.22
N THR A 148 -15.19 -24.57 26.96
CA THR A 148 -14.03 -24.82 27.83
C THR A 148 -14.24 -24.15 29.19
N CYS A 149 -14.70 -22.91 29.22
CA CYS A 149 -14.92 -22.18 30.47
C CYS A 149 -16.05 -22.81 31.31
N GLU A 150 -17.14 -23.24 30.67
CA GLU A 150 -18.25 -23.93 31.32
C GLU A 150 -17.78 -25.22 32.01
N LYS A 151 -17.03 -26.08 31.29
CA LYS A 151 -16.50 -27.34 31.83
C LYS A 151 -15.56 -27.14 33.02
N ASN A 152 -14.73 -26.11 32.96
CA ASN A 152 -13.75 -25.82 34.01
C ASN A 152 -14.30 -24.88 35.09
N GLN A 153 -15.59 -24.50 35.02
CA GLN A 153 -16.27 -23.59 35.96
C GLN A 153 -15.54 -22.25 36.15
N VAL A 154 -15.00 -21.69 35.06
CA VAL A 154 -14.30 -20.40 35.05
C VAL A 154 -15.09 -19.32 34.31
N ASN A 155 -14.86 -18.06 34.67
CA ASN A 155 -15.53 -16.93 34.05
C ASN A 155 -14.94 -16.65 32.65
N VAL A 156 -15.77 -16.74 31.61
CA VAL A 156 -15.39 -16.53 30.20
C VAL A 156 -14.75 -15.15 29.98
N GLU A 157 -15.32 -14.09 30.54
CA GLU A 157 -14.82 -12.72 30.35
C GLU A 157 -13.46 -12.51 31.03
N ALA A 158 -13.21 -13.19 32.16
CA ALA A 158 -11.91 -13.18 32.80
C ALA A 158 -10.84 -13.86 31.92
N VAL A 159 -11.17 -14.98 31.28
CA VAL A 159 -10.27 -15.67 30.35
C VAL A 159 -10.04 -14.84 29.08
N LYS A 160 -11.09 -14.25 28.48
CA LYS A 160 -10.97 -13.34 27.33
C LYS A 160 -10.05 -12.16 27.62
N LYS A 161 -10.17 -11.55 28.80
CA LYS A 161 -9.31 -10.43 29.22
C LYS A 161 -7.84 -10.85 29.32
N CYS A 162 -7.56 -12.08 29.74
CA CYS A 162 -6.20 -12.61 29.81
C CYS A 162 -5.56 -12.80 28.42
N ILE A 163 -6.33 -13.16 27.38
CA ILE A 163 -5.81 -13.39 26.02
C ILE A 163 -4.99 -12.21 25.50
N GLY A 164 -5.45 -10.97 25.73
CA GLY A 164 -4.76 -9.75 25.32
C GLY A 164 -3.54 -9.37 26.17
N GLY A 165 -3.16 -10.16 27.18
CA GLY A 165 -1.96 -9.94 27.99
C GLY A 165 -0.93 -11.07 27.89
N LEU A 166 -1.27 -12.17 27.21
CA LEU A 166 -0.45 -13.38 27.18
C LEU A 166 0.93 -13.13 26.60
N TYR A 167 1.05 -12.33 25.54
CA TYR A 167 2.34 -12.08 24.91
C TYR A 167 3.23 -11.21 25.79
N HIS A 168 2.64 -10.23 26.48
CA HIS A 168 3.36 -9.42 27.45
C HIS A 168 3.91 -10.27 28.60
N THR A 169 3.11 -11.18 29.18
CA THR A 169 3.58 -12.12 30.21
C THR A 169 4.67 -13.05 29.66
N ALA A 170 4.47 -13.63 28.47
CA ALA A 170 5.45 -14.50 27.82
C ALA A 170 6.79 -13.81 27.54
N SER A 171 6.78 -12.48 27.35
CA SER A 171 7.96 -11.69 27.01
C SER A 171 8.82 -11.32 28.22
N LYS A 172 8.32 -11.50 29.45
CA LYS A 172 9.08 -11.22 30.68
C LYS A 172 10.11 -12.31 31.00
N GLY A 173 9.88 -13.54 30.55
CA GLY A 173 10.78 -14.68 30.72
C GLY A 173 11.55 -15.01 29.44
N LEU A 174 12.84 -15.35 29.58
CA LEU A 174 13.73 -15.76 28.49
C LEU A 174 14.10 -17.25 28.57
N HIS A 175 13.18 -18.08 29.05
CA HIS A 175 13.41 -19.52 29.17
C HIS A 175 12.96 -20.23 27.89
N GLY A 176 13.92 -20.52 27.02
CA GLY A 176 13.72 -21.42 25.89
C GLY A 176 13.75 -22.86 26.37
N HIS A 177 12.74 -23.64 26.01
CA HIS A 177 12.70 -25.08 26.24
C HIS A 177 12.73 -25.82 24.91
N ASP A 178 13.06 -27.12 24.94
CA ASP A 178 13.01 -28.00 23.76
C ASP A 178 11.58 -28.11 23.18
N LYS A 179 10.56 -27.86 24.01
CA LYS A 179 9.13 -27.87 23.67
C LYS A 179 8.44 -26.67 24.31
N VAL A 180 7.26 -26.28 23.81
CA VAL A 180 6.45 -25.25 24.47
C VAL A 180 6.00 -25.77 25.84
N VAL A 181 6.41 -25.11 26.92
CA VAL A 181 6.04 -25.48 28.29
C VAL A 181 5.16 -24.38 28.88
N ILE A 182 4.02 -24.77 29.43
CA ILE A 182 3.20 -23.92 30.31
C ILE A 182 3.53 -24.33 31.74
N LEU A 183 4.29 -23.49 32.44
CA LEU A 183 4.69 -23.71 33.83
C LEU A 183 3.72 -23.00 34.77
N GLU A 184 3.09 -23.71 35.69
CA GLU A 184 2.06 -23.17 36.59
C GLU A 184 2.53 -21.94 37.39
N THR A 185 3.82 -21.84 37.71
CA THR A 185 4.37 -20.68 38.47
C THR A 185 4.37 -19.37 37.70
N ASP A 186 4.33 -19.43 36.37
CA ASP A 186 4.54 -18.27 35.50
C ASP A 186 3.24 -17.61 35.06
N TRP A 187 2.10 -18.27 35.30
CA TRP A 187 0.80 -17.93 34.72
C TRP A 187 -0.30 -18.05 35.75
N VAL A 188 -1.29 -17.16 35.69
CA VAL A 188 -2.51 -17.36 36.48
C VAL A 188 -3.43 -18.38 35.81
N VAL A 189 -4.33 -19.01 36.58
CA VAL A 189 -5.28 -20.03 36.09
C VAL A 189 -5.97 -19.65 34.77
N ASN A 190 -6.47 -18.43 34.66
CA ASN A 190 -7.14 -17.96 33.45
C ASN A 190 -6.20 -17.86 32.24
N GLU A 191 -4.93 -17.49 32.45
CA GLU A 191 -3.92 -17.47 31.39
C GLU A 191 -3.52 -18.90 30.98
N ILE A 192 -3.39 -19.83 31.94
CA ILE A 192 -3.10 -21.24 31.66
C ILE A 192 -4.19 -21.86 30.78
N ILE A 193 -5.46 -21.64 31.12
CA ILE A 193 -6.61 -22.11 30.33
C ILE A 193 -6.58 -21.47 28.94
N ALA A 194 -6.36 -20.15 28.85
CA ALA A 194 -6.29 -19.45 27.58
C ALA A 194 -5.17 -20.00 26.68
N LEU A 195 -3.96 -20.19 27.22
CA LEU A 195 -2.82 -20.74 26.49
C LEU A 195 -3.10 -22.17 26.01
N GLY A 196 -3.57 -23.04 26.91
CA GLY A 196 -3.89 -24.42 26.56
C GLY A 196 -4.92 -24.47 25.44
N LEU A 197 -5.99 -23.68 25.53
CA LEU A 197 -7.03 -23.62 24.51
C LEU A 197 -6.50 -23.12 23.17
N ILE A 198 -5.77 -22.00 23.17
CA ILE A 198 -5.17 -21.42 21.95
C ILE A 198 -4.25 -22.44 21.28
N PHE A 199 -3.37 -23.08 22.05
CA PHE A 199 -2.45 -24.06 21.50
C PHE A 199 -3.17 -25.29 20.96
N LYS A 200 -4.17 -25.80 21.67
CA LYS A 200 -4.99 -26.90 21.17
C LYS A 200 -5.75 -26.53 19.88
N TYR A 201 -6.33 -25.33 19.82
CA TYR A 201 -7.09 -24.85 18.67
C TYR A 201 -6.24 -24.68 17.41
N TYR A 202 -4.99 -24.26 17.56
CA TYR A 202 -4.03 -24.07 16.47
C TYR A 202 -3.08 -25.27 16.25
N GLY A 203 -3.27 -26.38 16.99
CA GLY A 203 -2.46 -27.58 16.87
C GLY A 203 -1.00 -27.41 17.31
N VAL A 204 -0.72 -26.48 18.22
CA VAL A 204 0.61 -26.27 18.79
C VAL A 204 0.85 -27.31 19.90
N PRO A 205 1.84 -28.21 19.79
CA PRO A 205 2.16 -29.15 20.86
C PRO A 205 2.75 -28.42 22.06
N PHE A 206 2.24 -28.72 23.25
CA PHE A 206 2.74 -28.16 24.51
C PHE A 206 2.78 -29.20 25.63
N GLU A 207 3.62 -28.93 26.62
CA GLU A 207 3.69 -29.66 27.88
C GLU A 207 3.22 -28.74 29.01
N TYR A 208 2.64 -29.34 30.05
CA TYR A 208 2.27 -28.63 31.26
C TYR A 208 3.09 -29.11 32.44
N ARG A 209 3.56 -28.15 33.23
CA ARG A 209 4.33 -28.43 34.44
C ARG A 209 3.68 -27.75 35.62
N ASN A 210 3.52 -28.51 36.70
CA ASN A 210 2.95 -27.98 37.94
C ASN A 210 3.93 -27.01 38.64
N ALA A 211 3.52 -26.45 39.78
CA ALA A 211 4.34 -25.53 40.56
C ALA A 211 5.71 -26.08 41.01
N ASN A 212 5.90 -27.41 40.99
CA ASN A 212 7.16 -28.09 41.31
C ASN A 212 8.01 -28.40 40.05
N ASP A 213 7.68 -27.81 38.90
CA ASP A 213 8.30 -28.07 37.60
C ASP A 213 8.19 -29.54 37.14
N GLN A 214 7.21 -30.29 37.64
CA GLN A 214 6.98 -31.68 37.25
C GLN A 214 6.03 -31.75 36.05
N LEU A 215 6.43 -32.52 35.04
CA LEU A 215 5.55 -32.85 33.91
C LEU A 215 4.35 -33.66 34.41
N VAL A 216 3.16 -33.09 34.27
CA VAL A 216 1.90 -33.73 34.66
C VAL A 216 0.86 -33.56 33.55
N GLU A 217 -0.26 -34.27 33.67
CA GLU A 217 -1.39 -34.08 32.76
C GLU A 217 -1.94 -32.65 32.89
N PHE A 218 -2.36 -32.07 31.76
CA PHE A 218 -2.93 -30.73 31.75
C PHE A 218 -4.24 -30.73 32.54
N PRO A 219 -4.39 -29.88 33.57
CA PRO A 219 -5.46 -30.02 34.56
C PRO A 219 -6.83 -29.51 34.09
N TYR A 220 -6.93 -28.99 32.87
CA TYR A 220 -8.16 -28.39 32.35
C TYR A 220 -8.68 -29.11 31.12
N GLU A 221 -10.01 -29.28 31.06
CA GLU A 221 -10.68 -29.87 29.91
C GLU A 221 -10.82 -28.85 28.78
N LEU A 222 -10.04 -29.01 27.72
CA LEU A 222 -10.06 -28.11 26.58
C LEU A 222 -10.98 -28.64 25.47
N LYS A 223 -11.91 -27.81 25.00
CA LYS A 223 -12.68 -28.10 23.77
C LYS A 223 -11.84 -27.80 22.54
N SER A 224 -11.85 -28.69 21.55
CA SER A 224 -11.31 -28.43 20.21
C SER A 224 -12.43 -28.30 19.18
N ARG A 225 -12.07 -27.75 18.01
CA ARG A 225 -12.82 -27.90 16.76
C ARG A 225 -13.11 -29.37 16.46
#